data_AF-A0A2N0A382-F1
#
_entry.id   AF-A0A2N0A382-F1
#
_cell.length_a   1.000
_cell.length_b   1.000
_cell.length_c   1.000
_cell.angle_alpha   90.00
_cell.angle_beta   90.00
_cell.angle_gamma   90.00
#
_symmetry.space_group_name_H-M   'P 1'
#
loop_
_entity.id
_entity.type
_entity.pdbx_description
1 polymer ?
#
loop_
_entity_poly.entity_id
_entity_poly.type
_entity_poly.pdbx_seq_one_letter_code
_entity_poly.pdbx_strand_id
1 'polypeptide(L)'
;MNRHIQPVLETIFAIVCIFQISCTSLPGKLFVKLNEIDNSVEACLNYLAGKKDSIHSVLGELSASDQQQLLKANGQISSLVPVFSYFPYNGTGGLAYSFGGNLYYYQTSEKILSSSEVMDWKCVEKVRLEIDNQFEEASFMYAMNPNNVAPIWAKVKRASDVYSQLSKLIINRSEFLIGYLYLPVIYGMSSTNQNYNFACQFLDVAGPTAILAYSKSSNTIQKQAFLSNSYMIVELSKRSFCK
;
A
#
# COMPACT_ATOMS: atom_id res chain seq x y z
N MET A 1 -2.06 55.45 51.74
CA MET A 1 -1.84 55.71 50.30
C MET A 1 -0.93 54.64 49.74
N ASN A 2 -1.37 54.04 48.63
CA ASN A 2 -0.68 53.11 47.71
C ASN A 2 -0.12 51.78 48.27
N ARG A 3 -1.03 50.81 48.45
CA ARG A 3 -0.74 49.37 48.29
C ARG A 3 -1.59 48.81 47.15
N HIS A 4 -1.19 49.09 45.92
CA HIS A 4 -1.62 48.36 44.73
C HIS A 4 -0.35 48.02 43.97
N ILE A 5 -0.37 46.92 43.22
CA ILE A 5 0.75 46.27 42.52
C ILE A 5 1.37 45.10 43.33
N GLN A 6 0.55 44.09 43.66
CA GLN A 6 1.08 42.77 44.02
C GLN A 6 0.16 41.55 43.79
N PRO A 7 -0.78 41.53 42.81
CA PRO A 7 -1.33 40.25 42.35
C PRO A 7 -1.08 39.95 40.86
N VAL A 8 -0.50 40.87 40.08
CA VAL A 8 -0.38 40.69 38.62
C VAL A 8 0.79 39.78 38.23
N LEU A 9 1.86 39.72 39.04
CA LEU A 9 3.06 38.96 38.68
C LEU A 9 2.89 37.43 38.85
N GLU A 10 2.12 36.99 39.84
CA GLU A 10 1.89 35.56 40.09
C GLU A 10 0.91 34.93 39.10
N THR A 11 -0.01 35.73 38.55
CA THR A 11 -0.96 35.26 37.54
C THR A 11 -0.28 35.06 36.17
N ILE A 12 0.75 35.85 35.86
CA ILE A 12 1.52 35.71 34.61
C ILE A 12 2.41 34.45 34.65
N PHE A 13 2.99 34.11 35.81
CA PHE A 13 3.84 32.92 35.95
C PHE A 13 3.05 31.59 35.83
N ALA A 14 1.80 31.57 36.32
CA ALA A 14 0.92 30.42 36.21
C ALA A 14 0.40 30.19 34.77
N ILE A 15 0.19 31.24 33.99
CA ILE A 15 -0.29 31.13 32.59
C ILE A 15 0.85 30.67 31.65
N VAL A 16 2.10 31.09 31.90
CA VAL A 16 3.25 30.67 31.08
C VAL A 16 3.58 29.19 31.30
N CYS A 17 3.35 28.64 32.50
CA CYS A 17 3.60 27.21 32.77
C CYS A 17 2.53 26.28 32.16
N ILE A 18 1.30 26.74 31.91
CA ILE A 18 0.25 25.92 31.27
C ILE A 18 0.41 25.88 29.74
N PHE A 19 1.00 26.93 29.14
CA PHE A 19 1.28 26.95 27.70
C PHE A 19 2.49 26.08 27.28
N GLN A 20 3.43 25.79 28.18
CA GLN A 20 4.57 24.93 27.84
C GLN A 20 4.31 23.42 27.96
N ILE A 21 3.27 23.00 28.70
CA ILE A 21 2.85 21.58 28.76
C ILE A 21 1.96 21.22 27.54
N SER A 22 1.46 22.22 26.82
CA SER A 22 0.67 22.03 25.61
C SER A 22 1.49 22.18 24.32
N CYS A 23 2.81 22.00 24.39
CA CYS A 23 3.60 21.70 23.20
C CYS A 23 3.29 20.25 22.79
N THR A 24 2.10 20.01 22.26
CA THR A 24 1.87 18.84 21.41
C THR A 24 2.88 18.96 20.29
N SER A 25 3.92 18.12 20.34
CA SER A 25 4.87 18.00 19.25
C SER A 25 4.07 17.88 17.96
N LEU A 26 4.26 18.84 17.04
CA LEU A 26 3.70 18.74 15.70
C LEU A 26 3.94 17.31 15.21
N PRO A 27 2.89 16.62 14.73
CA PRO A 27 3.02 15.24 14.30
C PRO A 27 4.19 15.14 13.31
N GLY A 28 5.15 14.27 13.61
CA GLY A 28 6.35 14.09 12.79
C GLY A 28 5.93 13.78 11.36
N LYS A 29 6.59 14.37 10.37
CA LYS A 29 6.30 14.10 8.97
C LYS A 29 7.15 12.92 8.49
N LEU A 30 6.51 11.84 8.06
CA LEU A 30 7.19 10.70 7.43
C LEU A 30 6.98 10.73 5.91
N PHE A 31 8.08 10.75 5.16
CA PHE A 31 8.06 10.91 3.69
C PHE A 31 8.72 9.76 2.92
N VAL A 32 8.95 8.60 3.54
CA VAL A 32 9.94 7.65 3.02
C VAL A 32 9.30 6.36 2.44
N LYS A 33 9.89 5.90 1.32
CA LYS A 33 9.65 4.62 0.65
C LYS A 33 10.56 3.54 1.26
N LEU A 34 10.04 2.34 1.51
CA LEU A 34 10.88 1.20 1.92
C LEU A 34 11.83 0.80 0.77
N ASN A 35 13.06 0.41 1.08
CA ASN A 35 14.08 0.05 0.10
C ASN A 35 13.65 -1.15 -0.77
N GLU A 36 14.27 -1.33 -1.93
CA GLU A 36 13.86 -2.36 -2.91
C GLU A 36 14.37 -3.79 -2.63
N ILE A 37 15.04 -4.04 -1.51
CA ILE A 37 15.71 -5.32 -1.19
C ILE A 37 14.71 -6.47 -0.97
N ASP A 38 14.84 -7.62 -1.63
CA ASP A 38 13.88 -8.76 -1.56
C ASP A 38 13.56 -9.29 -0.14
N ASN A 39 14.54 -9.30 0.78
CA ASN A 39 14.36 -9.76 2.17
C ASN A 39 13.29 -8.96 2.94
N SER A 40 12.98 -7.75 2.48
CA SER A 40 11.95 -6.87 3.04
C SER A 40 10.52 -7.39 2.83
N VAL A 41 10.24 -8.09 1.73
CA VAL A 41 8.88 -8.51 1.37
C VAL A 41 8.39 -9.58 2.35
N GLU A 42 9.26 -10.54 2.66
CA GLU A 42 8.96 -11.59 3.64
C GLU A 42 8.85 -11.02 5.06
N ALA A 43 9.69 -10.05 5.42
CA ALA A 43 9.58 -9.34 6.69
C ALA A 43 8.24 -8.59 6.79
N CYS A 44 7.81 -7.91 5.72
CA CYS A 44 6.51 -7.22 5.65
C CYS A 44 5.34 -8.19 5.76
N LEU A 45 5.37 -9.32 5.03
CA LEU A 45 4.33 -10.36 5.13
C LEU A 45 4.26 -10.97 6.53
N ASN A 46 5.41 -11.25 7.16
CA ASN A 46 5.45 -11.76 8.53
C ASN A 46 4.96 -10.75 9.56
N TYR A 47 5.31 -9.47 9.41
CA TYR A 47 4.80 -8.37 10.23
C TYR A 47 3.27 -8.27 10.12
N LEU A 48 2.74 -8.26 8.89
CA LEU A 48 1.30 -8.23 8.63
C LEU A 48 0.61 -9.51 9.16
N ALA A 49 1.30 -10.66 9.22
CA ALA A 49 0.79 -11.87 9.86
C ALA A 49 0.81 -11.83 11.40
N GLY A 50 1.28 -10.73 12.01
CA GLY A 50 1.32 -10.54 13.46
C GLY A 50 2.61 -11.05 14.13
N LYS A 51 3.63 -11.45 13.37
CA LYS A 51 4.95 -11.81 13.91
C LYS A 51 5.72 -10.53 14.26
N LYS A 52 5.54 -10.08 15.51
CA LYS A 52 6.05 -8.78 15.98
C LYS A 52 7.56 -8.60 15.81
N ASP A 53 8.35 -9.66 15.93
CA ASP A 53 9.81 -9.57 15.81
C ASP A 53 10.29 -9.15 14.41
N SER A 54 9.45 -9.36 13.38
CA SER A 54 9.75 -8.93 12.02
C SER A 54 9.76 -7.40 11.86
N ILE A 55 9.21 -6.65 12.84
CA ILE A 55 9.20 -5.18 12.79
C ILE A 55 10.63 -4.61 12.72
N HIS A 56 11.60 -5.24 13.39
CA HIS A 56 12.99 -4.75 13.39
C HIS A 56 13.62 -4.86 12.01
N SER A 57 13.30 -5.93 11.26
CA SER A 57 13.76 -6.08 9.88
C SER A 57 13.17 -5.00 8.98
N VAL A 58 11.86 -4.72 9.09
CA VAL A 58 11.20 -3.67 8.28
C VAL A 58 11.73 -2.28 8.64
N LEU A 59 11.90 -1.99 9.93
CA LEU A 59 12.44 -0.72 10.41
C LEU A 59 13.90 -0.51 9.97
N GLY A 60 14.70 -1.58 9.89
CA GLY A 60 16.11 -1.51 9.46
C GLY A 60 16.31 -0.94 8.06
N GLU A 61 15.27 -0.89 7.23
CA GLU A 61 15.30 -0.28 5.89
C GLU A 61 15.06 1.23 5.87
N LEU A 62 14.59 1.78 6.99
CA LEU A 62 14.29 3.19 7.13
C LEU A 62 15.48 3.96 7.69
N SER A 63 15.48 5.28 7.52
CA SER A 63 16.49 6.13 8.15
C SER A 63 16.38 6.06 9.68
N ALA A 64 17.48 6.29 10.39
CA ALA A 64 17.47 6.29 11.86
C ALA A 64 16.45 7.29 12.46
N SER A 65 16.21 8.41 11.78
CA SER A 65 15.19 9.40 12.15
C SER A 65 13.77 8.82 12.05
N ASP A 66 13.46 8.13 10.95
CA ASP A 66 12.15 7.51 10.74
C ASP A 66 11.91 6.35 11.69
N GLN A 67 12.94 5.53 11.92
CA GLN A 67 12.91 4.46 12.91
C GLN A 67 12.55 5.02 14.29
N GLN A 68 13.21 6.10 14.72
CA GLN A 68 12.90 6.75 16.00
C GLN A 68 11.48 7.31 16.05
N GLN A 69 10.96 7.87 14.96
CA GLN A 69 9.57 8.35 14.90
C GLN A 69 8.56 7.20 15.06
N LEU A 70 8.80 6.07 14.37
CA LEU A 70 7.92 4.91 14.39
C LEU A 70 7.98 4.14 15.71
N LEU A 71 9.13 4.15 16.39
CA LEU A 71 9.32 3.50 17.69
C LEU A 71 8.77 4.30 18.88
N LYS A 72 8.35 5.56 18.69
CA LYS A 72 7.70 6.33 19.76
C LYS A 72 6.32 5.74 20.06
N ALA A 73 6.14 5.23 21.28
CA ALA A 73 4.85 4.75 21.77
C ALA A 73 3.80 5.87 21.69
N ASN A 74 2.63 5.56 21.09
CA ASN A 74 1.51 6.49 20.87
C ASN A 74 1.84 7.72 19.99
N GLY A 75 2.90 7.66 19.19
CA GLY A 75 3.22 8.70 18.22
C GLY A 75 2.13 8.84 17.16
N GLN A 76 1.54 10.02 17.08
CA GLN A 76 0.75 10.44 15.93
C GLN A 76 1.70 11.03 14.88
N ILE A 77 1.69 10.45 13.70
CA ILE A 77 2.59 10.79 12.59
C ILE A 77 1.74 11.42 11.50
N SER A 78 2.10 12.63 11.07
CA SER A 78 1.45 13.25 9.93
C SER A 78 2.09 12.68 8.68
N SER A 79 1.29 12.15 7.78
CA SER A 79 1.77 11.48 6.57
C SER A 79 0.93 11.91 5.38
N LEU A 80 1.59 12.10 4.24
CA LEU A 80 0.92 12.20 2.96
C LEU A 80 0.64 10.79 2.45
N VAL A 81 -0.60 10.34 2.60
CA VAL A 81 -1.03 9.00 2.18
C VAL A 81 -1.72 9.05 0.82
N PRO A 82 -1.57 8.03 -0.03
CA PRO A 82 -2.26 7.97 -1.30
C PRO A 82 -3.77 7.85 -1.12
N VAL A 83 -4.50 8.50 -2.03
CA VAL A 83 -5.96 8.41 -2.11
C VAL A 83 -6.32 7.47 -3.26
N PHE A 84 -7.17 6.48 -2.98
CA PHE A 84 -7.62 5.57 -4.02
C PHE A 84 -8.46 6.34 -5.03
N SER A 85 -8.09 6.23 -6.30
CA SER A 85 -8.82 6.84 -7.41
C SER A 85 -9.26 5.77 -8.40
N TYR A 86 -10.41 5.98 -9.04
CA TYR A 86 -10.90 5.12 -10.11
C TYR A 86 -11.75 5.95 -11.07
N PHE A 87 -11.52 5.78 -12.36
CA PHE A 87 -12.23 6.43 -13.45
C PHE A 87 -13.06 5.39 -14.21
N PRO A 88 -14.40 5.34 -13.99
CA PRO A 88 -15.23 4.28 -14.54
C PRO A 88 -15.30 4.22 -16.07
N TYR A 89 -15.09 5.35 -16.75
CA TYR A 89 -15.26 5.44 -18.21
C TYR A 89 -14.25 4.58 -18.97
N ASN A 90 -13.00 4.54 -18.52
CA ASN A 90 -11.98 3.68 -19.09
C ASN A 90 -11.59 2.54 -18.15
N GLY A 91 -11.96 2.55 -16.87
CA GLY A 91 -11.57 1.51 -15.92
C GLY A 91 -10.14 1.67 -15.37
N THR A 92 -9.51 2.84 -15.52
CA THR A 92 -8.21 3.13 -14.88
C THR A 92 -8.41 3.49 -13.42
N GLY A 93 -7.49 3.06 -12.56
CA GLY A 93 -7.50 3.46 -11.15
C GLY A 93 -6.28 2.95 -10.40
N GLY A 94 -6.24 3.23 -9.10
CA GLY A 94 -5.19 2.80 -8.21
C GLY A 94 -4.85 3.84 -7.16
N LEU A 95 -3.88 3.48 -6.32
CA LEU A 95 -3.26 4.36 -5.32
C LEU A 95 -1.96 4.96 -5.82
N ALA A 96 -1.22 4.18 -6.60
CA ALA A 96 0.11 4.49 -7.04
C ALA A 96 0.42 3.83 -8.40
N TYR A 97 1.49 4.29 -9.04
CA TYR A 97 2.13 3.64 -10.19
C TYR A 97 3.65 3.68 -10.02
N SER A 98 4.34 2.71 -10.62
CA SER A 98 5.80 2.66 -10.67
C SER A 98 6.30 3.07 -12.05
N PHE A 99 7.37 3.87 -12.11
CA PHE A 99 8.08 4.15 -13.37
C PHE A 99 9.57 4.31 -13.09
N GLY A 100 10.41 3.50 -13.76
CA GLY A 100 11.86 3.54 -13.61
C GLY A 100 12.33 3.30 -12.16
N GLY A 101 11.67 2.39 -11.43
CA GLY A 101 11.96 2.09 -10.02
C GLY A 101 11.45 3.15 -9.03
N ASN A 102 10.74 4.18 -9.49
CA ASN A 102 10.19 5.22 -8.63
C ASN A 102 8.68 5.04 -8.45
N LEU A 103 8.21 5.12 -7.21
CA LEU A 103 6.78 5.06 -6.88
C LEU A 103 6.19 6.46 -6.89
N TYR A 104 5.08 6.63 -7.60
CA TYR A 104 4.33 7.88 -7.67
C TYR A 104 2.89 7.65 -7.24
N TYR A 105 2.32 8.60 -6.51
CA TYR A 105 0.92 8.58 -6.10
C TYR A 105 0.09 9.44 -7.04
N TYR A 106 -1.07 8.94 -7.49
CA TYR A 106 -2.00 9.71 -8.32
C TYR A 106 -2.52 10.94 -7.59
N GLN A 107 -2.81 10.77 -6.31
CA GLN A 107 -3.27 11.81 -5.40
C GLN A 107 -2.85 11.45 -3.99
N THR A 108 -2.54 12.47 -3.18
CA THR A 108 -2.25 12.30 -1.76
C THR A 108 -3.18 13.16 -0.90
N SER A 109 -3.31 12.78 0.36
CA SER A 109 -3.99 13.56 1.40
C SER A 109 -3.18 13.49 2.68
N GLU A 110 -3.15 14.57 3.45
CA GLU A 110 -2.53 14.56 4.77
C GLU A 110 -3.44 13.81 5.74
N LYS A 111 -2.87 12.83 6.45
CA LYS A 111 -3.55 12.09 7.51
C LYS A 111 -2.64 11.95 8.72
N ILE A 112 -3.26 11.95 9.88
CA ILE A 112 -2.61 11.60 11.14
C ILE A 112 -2.80 10.09 11.34
N LEU A 113 -1.70 9.36 11.37
CA LEU A 113 -1.67 7.91 11.54
C LEU A 113 -0.90 7.53 12.80
N SER A 114 -1.28 6.44 13.44
CA SER A 114 -0.44 5.76 14.42
C SER A 114 0.76 5.10 13.74
N SER A 115 1.83 4.84 14.50
CA SER A 115 2.99 4.10 13.99
C SER A 115 2.61 2.75 13.37
N SER A 116 1.64 2.03 13.95
CA SER A 116 1.16 0.76 13.39
C SER A 116 0.44 0.92 12.05
N GLU A 117 -0.37 1.97 11.89
CA GLU A 117 -1.05 2.24 10.61
C GLU A 117 -0.04 2.60 9.52
N VAL A 118 1.00 3.36 9.88
CA VAL A 118 2.09 3.68 8.95
C VAL A 118 2.85 2.41 8.55
N MET A 119 3.19 1.55 9.52
CA MET A 119 3.90 0.30 9.25
C MET A 119 3.06 -0.67 8.42
N ASP A 120 1.78 -0.84 8.74
CA ASP A 120 0.84 -1.64 7.96
C ASP A 120 0.78 -1.14 6.52
N TRP A 121 0.58 0.16 6.33
CA TRP A 121 0.54 0.77 5.00
C TRP A 121 1.83 0.53 4.22
N LYS A 122 2.99 0.82 4.82
CA LYS A 122 4.28 0.66 4.14
C LYS A 122 4.58 -0.80 3.82
N CYS A 123 4.24 -1.73 4.69
CA CYS A 123 4.35 -3.16 4.40
C CYS A 123 3.46 -3.56 3.22
N VAL A 124 2.20 -3.11 3.19
CA VAL A 124 1.28 -3.41 2.10
C VAL A 124 1.77 -2.83 0.77
N GLU A 125 2.21 -1.57 0.78
CA GLU A 125 2.78 -0.89 -0.39
C GLU A 125 4.00 -1.63 -0.94
N LYS A 126 4.89 -2.05 -0.05
CA LYS A 126 6.10 -2.78 -0.42
C LYS A 126 5.81 -4.14 -1.04
N VAL A 127 4.91 -4.91 -0.42
CA VAL A 127 4.47 -6.20 -0.96
C VAL A 127 3.75 -6.01 -2.30
N ARG A 128 2.95 -4.94 -2.45
CA ARG A 128 2.27 -4.63 -3.70
C ARG A 128 3.24 -4.32 -4.84
N LEU A 129 4.28 -3.54 -4.56
CA LEU A 129 5.33 -3.22 -5.53
C LEU A 129 6.07 -4.45 -6.03
N GLU A 130 6.39 -5.40 -5.15
CA GLU A 130 6.99 -6.68 -5.56
C GLU A 130 6.07 -7.41 -6.55
N ILE A 131 4.76 -7.47 -6.29
CA ILE A 131 3.81 -8.13 -7.19
C ILE A 131 3.80 -7.46 -8.57
N ASP A 132 3.81 -6.12 -8.62
CA ASP A 132 3.90 -5.37 -9.88
C ASP A 132 5.21 -5.65 -10.61
N ASN A 133 6.35 -5.56 -9.92
CA ASN A 133 7.68 -5.77 -10.51
C ASN A 133 7.81 -7.18 -11.12
N GLN A 134 7.45 -8.23 -10.37
CA GLN A 134 7.55 -9.61 -10.88
C GLN A 134 6.64 -9.82 -12.10
N PHE A 135 5.45 -9.19 -12.12
CA PHE A 135 4.53 -9.32 -13.25
C PHE A 135 4.97 -8.50 -14.48
N GLU A 136 5.48 -7.29 -14.28
CA GLU A 136 6.05 -6.45 -15.33
C GLU A 136 7.27 -7.12 -15.97
N GLU A 137 8.17 -7.68 -15.16
CA GLU A 137 9.31 -8.46 -15.66
C GLU A 137 8.85 -9.67 -16.47
N ALA A 138 7.87 -10.43 -15.99
CA ALA A 138 7.31 -11.56 -16.74
C ALA A 138 6.72 -11.11 -18.09
N SER A 139 6.00 -10.00 -18.09
CA SER A 139 5.39 -9.42 -19.29
C SER A 139 6.45 -8.96 -20.30
N PHE A 140 7.52 -8.31 -19.82
CA PHE A 140 8.65 -7.90 -20.64
C PHE A 140 9.38 -9.09 -21.24
N MET A 141 9.66 -10.12 -20.42
CA MET A 141 10.30 -11.35 -20.89
C MET A 141 9.46 -12.08 -21.93
N TYR A 142 8.14 -12.15 -21.75
CA TYR A 142 7.23 -12.76 -22.70
C TYR A 142 7.20 -12.00 -24.03
N ALA A 143 7.22 -10.67 -24.01
CA ALA A 143 7.27 -9.85 -25.22
C ALA A 143 8.59 -10.03 -25.99
N MET A 144 9.71 -10.22 -25.29
CA MET A 144 11.03 -10.38 -25.90
C MET A 144 11.30 -11.80 -26.40
N ASN A 145 10.92 -12.82 -25.62
CA ASN A 145 11.07 -14.22 -25.99
C ASN A 145 9.99 -15.08 -25.31
N PRO A 146 8.83 -15.29 -25.96
CA PRO A 146 7.73 -16.05 -25.37
C PRO A 146 8.07 -17.53 -25.14
N ASN A 147 9.13 -18.05 -25.78
CA ASN A 147 9.60 -19.43 -25.58
C ASN A 147 10.44 -19.60 -24.31
N ASN A 148 10.81 -18.52 -23.61
CA ASN A 148 11.54 -18.59 -22.35
C ASN A 148 10.59 -18.86 -21.16
N VAL A 149 9.83 -19.95 -21.26
CA VAL A 149 8.65 -20.21 -20.44
C VAL A 149 8.98 -20.34 -18.95
N ALA A 150 10.04 -21.06 -18.59
CA ALA A 150 10.33 -21.38 -17.19
C ALA A 150 10.60 -20.14 -16.32
N PRO A 151 11.47 -19.19 -16.71
CA PRO A 151 11.64 -17.94 -15.97
C PRO A 151 10.37 -17.07 -15.91
N ILE A 152 9.62 -16.96 -17.02
CA ILE A 152 8.37 -16.19 -17.06
C ILE A 152 7.38 -16.75 -16.03
N TRP A 153 7.21 -18.07 -16.00
CA TRP A 153 6.29 -18.72 -15.07
C TRP A 153 6.76 -18.64 -13.62
N ALA A 154 8.07 -18.69 -13.36
CA ALA A 154 8.60 -18.50 -12.01
C ALA A 154 8.24 -17.11 -11.45
N LYS A 155 8.34 -16.07 -12.29
CA LYS A 155 7.97 -14.69 -11.96
C LYS A 155 6.46 -14.55 -11.69
N VAL A 156 5.63 -15.10 -12.57
CA VAL A 156 4.16 -15.10 -12.39
C VAL A 156 3.76 -15.85 -11.12
N LYS A 157 4.38 -17.01 -10.86
CA LYS A 157 4.13 -17.79 -9.65
C LYS A 157 4.47 -17.00 -8.39
N ARG A 158 5.63 -16.34 -8.35
CA ARG A 158 6.03 -15.47 -7.23
C ARG A 158 5.00 -14.36 -7.01
N ALA A 159 4.62 -13.64 -8.07
CA ALA A 159 3.60 -12.59 -7.99
C ALA A 159 2.26 -13.12 -7.43
N SER A 160 1.83 -14.29 -7.92
CA SER A 160 0.58 -14.95 -7.51
C SER A 160 0.60 -15.38 -6.04
N ASP A 161 1.69 -16.01 -5.60
CA ASP A 161 1.86 -16.49 -4.23
C ASP A 161 1.89 -15.33 -3.23
N VAL A 162 2.60 -14.25 -3.58
CA VAL A 162 2.72 -13.05 -2.75
C VAL A 162 1.38 -12.29 -2.70
N TYR A 163 0.68 -12.14 -3.84
CA TYR A 163 -0.64 -11.51 -3.88
C TYR A 163 -1.69 -12.30 -3.09
N SER A 164 -1.67 -13.63 -3.16
CA SER A 164 -2.55 -14.50 -2.35
C SER A 164 -2.32 -14.34 -0.85
N GLN A 165 -1.05 -14.22 -0.43
CA GLN A 165 -0.71 -13.99 0.98
C GLN A 165 -1.15 -12.60 1.44
N LEU A 166 -0.82 -11.57 0.65
CA LEU A 166 -1.22 -10.20 0.95
C LEU A 166 -2.75 -10.12 1.11
N SER A 167 -3.51 -10.64 0.15
CA SER A 167 -4.97 -10.57 0.19
C SER A 167 -5.54 -11.17 1.48
N LYS A 168 -5.11 -12.37 1.88
CA LYS A 168 -5.53 -12.99 3.14
C LYS A 168 -5.25 -12.12 4.36
N LEU A 169 -4.11 -11.42 4.38
CA LEU A 169 -3.67 -10.60 5.50
C LEU A 169 -4.41 -9.27 5.63
N ILE A 170 -4.90 -8.71 4.51
CA ILE A 170 -5.43 -7.33 4.49
C ILE A 170 -6.92 -7.22 4.14
N ILE A 171 -7.56 -8.29 3.66
CA ILE A 171 -8.94 -8.25 3.16
C ILE A 171 -9.99 -7.87 4.22
N ASN A 172 -9.68 -8.06 5.50
CA ASN A 172 -10.54 -7.67 6.64
C ASN A 172 -9.97 -6.46 7.42
N ARG A 173 -9.06 -5.69 6.82
CA ARG A 173 -8.49 -4.47 7.42
C ARG A 173 -9.21 -3.22 6.89
N SER A 174 -8.61 -2.05 7.07
CA SER A 174 -9.20 -0.79 6.63
C SER A 174 -9.37 -0.72 5.10
N GLU A 175 -10.38 0.03 4.65
CA GLU A 175 -10.63 0.34 3.22
C GLU A 175 -9.37 0.87 2.52
N PHE A 176 -8.56 1.62 3.26
CA PHE A 176 -7.30 2.16 2.76
C PHE A 176 -6.34 1.04 2.34
N LEU A 177 -6.16 0.02 3.19
CA LEU A 177 -5.30 -1.11 2.87
C LEU A 177 -5.92 -2.01 1.81
N ILE A 178 -7.24 -2.30 1.90
CA ILE A 178 -7.96 -3.10 0.90
C ILE A 178 -7.78 -2.52 -0.51
N GLY A 179 -7.75 -1.19 -0.66
CA GLY A 179 -7.52 -0.52 -1.94
C GLY A 179 -6.23 -0.93 -2.66
N TYR A 180 -5.21 -1.42 -1.95
CA TYR A 180 -3.98 -1.95 -2.55
C TYR A 180 -4.18 -3.29 -3.28
N LEU A 181 -5.29 -4.01 -3.03
CA LEU A 181 -5.62 -5.23 -3.77
C LEU A 181 -6.12 -4.96 -5.19
N TYR A 182 -6.43 -3.71 -5.53
CA TYR A 182 -6.78 -3.35 -6.91
C TYR A 182 -5.57 -3.53 -7.83
N LEU A 183 -5.79 -4.10 -9.00
CA LEU A 183 -4.74 -4.42 -9.98
C LEU A 183 -4.91 -3.55 -11.23
N PRO A 184 -4.20 -2.40 -11.35
CA PRO A 184 -4.25 -1.56 -12.55
C PRO A 184 -3.78 -2.31 -13.81
N VAL A 185 -2.87 -3.27 -13.66
CA VAL A 185 -2.33 -4.08 -14.77
C VAL A 185 -3.41 -4.85 -15.53
N ILE A 186 -4.48 -5.29 -14.86
CA ILE A 186 -5.61 -5.98 -15.47
C ILE A 186 -6.30 -5.11 -16.52
N TYR A 187 -6.46 -3.82 -16.23
CA TYR A 187 -7.01 -2.88 -17.20
C TYR A 187 -6.09 -2.78 -18.43
N GLY A 188 -4.78 -2.59 -18.19
CA GLY A 188 -3.79 -2.52 -19.26
C GLY A 188 -3.86 -3.72 -20.19
N MET A 189 -3.77 -4.93 -19.63
CA MET A 189 -3.89 -6.19 -20.37
C MET A 189 -5.24 -6.32 -21.09
N SER A 190 -6.34 -5.94 -20.46
CA SER A 190 -7.66 -6.06 -21.07
C SER A 190 -7.82 -5.13 -22.28
N SER A 191 -7.22 -3.95 -22.24
CA SER A 191 -7.33 -2.95 -23.30
C SER A 191 -6.56 -3.29 -24.58
N THR A 192 -5.48 -4.10 -24.50
CA THR A 192 -4.69 -4.49 -25.67
C THR A 192 -5.37 -5.56 -26.53
N ASN A 193 -6.40 -6.22 -26.01
CA ASN A 193 -7.10 -7.35 -26.64
C ASN A 193 -6.17 -8.50 -27.07
N GLN A 194 -5.09 -8.73 -26.32
CA GLN A 194 -4.12 -9.82 -26.57
C GLN A 194 -4.40 -11.05 -25.70
N ASN A 195 -3.73 -12.16 -26.04
CA ASN A 195 -3.66 -13.37 -25.23
C ASN A 195 -2.49 -13.29 -24.25
N TYR A 196 -2.74 -13.60 -22.98
CA TYR A 196 -1.76 -13.60 -21.90
C TYR A 196 -1.73 -14.97 -21.19
N ASN A 197 -1.50 -16.05 -21.94
CA ASN A 197 -1.47 -17.42 -21.39
C ASN A 197 -0.51 -17.59 -20.19
N PHE A 198 0.59 -16.84 -20.15
CA PHE A 198 1.54 -16.87 -19.04
C PHE A 198 0.94 -16.35 -17.73
N ALA A 199 -0.10 -15.51 -17.79
CA ALA A 199 -0.70 -14.86 -16.64
C ALA A 199 -1.78 -15.69 -15.94
N CYS A 200 -2.15 -16.87 -16.46
CA CYS A 200 -3.31 -17.62 -15.97
C CYS A 200 -3.30 -17.89 -14.47
N GLN A 201 -2.17 -18.34 -13.92
CA GLN A 201 -2.04 -18.58 -12.48
C GLN A 201 -2.31 -17.31 -11.65
N PHE A 202 -1.91 -16.14 -12.15
CA PHE A 202 -2.16 -14.87 -11.47
C PHE A 202 -3.63 -14.48 -11.56
N LEU A 203 -4.26 -14.67 -12.73
CA LEU A 203 -5.68 -14.39 -12.95
C LEU A 203 -6.59 -15.26 -12.06
N ASP A 204 -6.21 -16.53 -11.83
CA ASP A 204 -6.95 -17.46 -10.97
C ASP A 204 -6.99 -17.02 -9.50
N VAL A 205 -5.95 -16.31 -9.05
CA VAL A 205 -5.91 -15.72 -7.70
C VAL A 205 -6.55 -14.33 -7.68
N ALA A 206 -6.35 -13.54 -8.74
CA ALA A 206 -6.86 -12.18 -8.87
C ALA A 206 -8.39 -12.12 -8.90
N GLY A 207 -9.04 -13.00 -9.66
CA GLY A 207 -10.50 -13.00 -9.83
C GLY A 207 -11.25 -13.14 -8.50
N PRO A 208 -11.02 -14.22 -7.74
CA PRO A 208 -11.63 -14.40 -6.41
C PRO A 208 -11.29 -13.28 -5.43
N THR A 209 -10.06 -12.77 -5.48
CA THR A 209 -9.63 -11.66 -4.61
C THR A 209 -10.41 -10.38 -4.91
N ALA A 210 -10.60 -10.04 -6.19
CA ALA A 210 -11.39 -8.87 -6.59
C ALA A 210 -12.86 -8.99 -6.14
N ILE A 211 -13.48 -10.16 -6.30
CA ILE A 211 -14.85 -10.40 -5.83
C ILE A 211 -14.95 -10.26 -4.31
N LEU A 212 -13.99 -10.83 -3.58
CA LEU A 212 -13.96 -10.73 -2.13
C LEU A 212 -13.75 -9.29 -1.66
N ALA A 213 -12.83 -8.55 -2.28
CA ALA A 213 -12.59 -7.14 -1.98
C ALA A 213 -13.80 -6.26 -2.28
N TYR A 214 -14.51 -6.52 -3.39
CA TYR A 214 -15.81 -5.90 -3.69
C TYR A 214 -16.82 -6.10 -2.56
N SER A 215 -16.91 -7.32 -2.03
CA SER A 215 -17.87 -7.63 -0.96
C SER A 215 -17.51 -7.00 0.39
N LYS A 216 -16.21 -6.74 0.62
CA LYS A 216 -15.67 -6.20 1.86
C LYS A 216 -15.59 -4.68 1.88
N SER A 217 -15.49 -4.06 0.72
CA SER A 217 -15.45 -2.61 0.60
C SER A 217 -16.84 -2.00 0.76
N SER A 218 -16.89 -0.95 1.57
CA SER A 218 -18.01 -0.01 1.75
C SER A 218 -17.85 1.24 0.88
N ASN A 219 -16.64 1.49 0.34
CA ASN A 219 -16.37 2.62 -0.54
C ASN A 219 -16.90 2.34 -1.96
N THR A 220 -17.89 3.12 -2.41
CA THR A 220 -18.52 2.94 -3.73
C THR A 220 -17.53 2.96 -4.90
N ILE A 221 -16.50 3.82 -4.84
CA ILE A 221 -15.48 3.93 -5.90
C ILE A 221 -14.62 2.65 -5.93
N GLN A 222 -14.16 2.17 -4.78
CA GLN A 222 -13.42 0.91 -4.69
C GLN A 222 -14.26 -0.29 -5.14
N LYS A 223 -15.54 -0.36 -4.73
CA LYS A 223 -16.45 -1.42 -5.19
C LYS A 223 -16.56 -1.44 -6.70
N GLN A 224 -16.80 -0.29 -7.34
CA GLN A 224 -16.86 -0.21 -8.80
C GLN A 224 -15.55 -0.66 -9.45
N ALA A 225 -14.40 -0.26 -8.87
CA ALA A 225 -13.09 -0.67 -9.35
C ALA A 225 -12.90 -2.19 -9.28
N PHE A 226 -13.16 -2.82 -8.13
CA PHE A 226 -13.04 -4.27 -7.96
C PHE A 226 -14.00 -5.06 -8.85
N LEU A 227 -15.25 -4.59 -8.99
CA LEU A 227 -16.22 -5.21 -9.87
C LEU A 227 -15.75 -5.16 -11.32
N SER A 228 -15.27 -4.00 -11.78
CA SER A 228 -14.70 -3.83 -13.12
C SER A 228 -13.50 -4.74 -13.37
N ASN A 229 -12.56 -4.80 -12.41
CA ASN A 229 -11.41 -5.70 -12.46
C ASN A 229 -11.85 -7.17 -12.57
N SER A 230 -12.87 -7.59 -11.83
CA SER A 230 -13.40 -8.96 -11.88
C SER A 230 -13.93 -9.34 -13.27
N TYR A 231 -14.69 -8.44 -13.93
CA TYR A 231 -15.17 -8.68 -15.30
C TYR A 231 -14.01 -8.75 -16.30
N MET A 232 -13.05 -7.84 -16.19
CA MET A 232 -11.86 -7.84 -17.06
C MET A 232 -11.04 -9.12 -16.90
N ILE A 233 -10.88 -9.63 -15.67
CA ILE A 233 -10.19 -10.90 -15.39
C ILE A 233 -10.88 -12.07 -16.06
N VAL A 234 -12.22 -12.16 -15.99
CA VAL A 234 -12.99 -13.23 -16.64
C VAL A 234 -12.76 -13.22 -18.15
N GLU A 235 -12.88 -12.05 -18.79
CA GLU A 235 -12.68 -11.92 -20.23
C GLU A 235 -11.23 -12.18 -20.65
N LEU A 236 -10.27 -11.69 -19.87
CA LEU A 236 -8.85 -11.99 -20.08
C LEU A 236 -8.55 -13.48 -19.96
N SER A 237 -9.13 -14.17 -18.98
CA SER A 237 -8.92 -15.61 -18.75
C SER A 237 -9.43 -16.42 -19.94
N LYS A 238 -10.61 -16.08 -20.47
CA LYS A 238 -11.17 -16.70 -21.69
C LYS A 238 -10.25 -16.48 -22.90
N ARG A 239 -9.85 -15.24 -23.17
CA ARG A 239 -8.95 -14.90 -24.30
C ARG A 239 -7.57 -15.55 -24.17
N SER A 240 -7.11 -15.73 -22.94
CA SER A 240 -5.80 -16.31 -22.63
C SER A 240 -5.80 -17.84 -22.59
N PHE A 241 -6.97 -18.48 -22.77
CA PHE A 241 -7.17 -19.93 -22.66
C PHE A 241 -6.73 -20.50 -21.31
N CYS A 242 -6.96 -19.74 -20.23
CA CYS A 242 -6.77 -20.25 -18.87
C CYS A 242 -7.79 -21.36 -18.61
N LYS A 243 -7.34 -22.46 -18.00
CA LYS A 243 -8.12 -23.68 -17.80
C LYS A 243 -8.61 -23.80 -16.37
#